data_AF-A0A0Q3WWI2-F1
#
_entry.id   AF-A0A0Q3WWI2-F1
#
_cell.length_a   1.000
_cell.length_b   1.000
_cell.length_c   1.000
_cell.angle_alpha   90.00
_cell.angle_beta   90.00
_cell.angle_gamma   90.00
#
_symmetry.space_group_name_H-M   'P 1'
#
loop_
_entity.id
_entity.type
_entity.pdbx_description
1 polymer ?
#
loop_
_entity_poly.entity_id
_entity_poly.type
_entity_poly.pdbx_seq_one_letter_code
_entity_poly.pdbx_strand_id
1 'polypeptide(L)'
;MQIFHKVADFCWEGLTLKHISDRGIVIPYLLFLIMGVIFELFLLALVIISAYFFHIFDYQPDISYFVSIGILVFMFLSTIQIFMSVQKKIKPR
;
A
#
# COMPACT_ATOMS: atom_id res chain seq x y z
N MET A 1 -2.81 -18.00 -20.31
CA MET A 1 -1.72 -17.13 -19.82
C MET A 1 -1.90 -15.65 -20.19
N GLN A 2 -2.15 -15.27 -21.45
CA GLN A 2 -2.17 -13.85 -21.88
C GLN A 2 -3.26 -12.97 -21.23
N ILE A 3 -4.41 -13.54 -20.86
CA ILE A 3 -5.53 -12.77 -20.28
C ILE A 3 -5.17 -12.25 -18.87
N PHE A 4 -4.51 -13.06 -18.05
CA PHE A 4 -4.08 -12.65 -16.70
C PHE A 4 -3.07 -11.50 -16.74
N HIS A 5 -2.10 -11.56 -17.65
CA HIS A 5 -1.17 -10.45 -17.85
C HIS A 5 -1.89 -9.18 -18.27
N LYS A 6 -2.83 -9.28 -19.22
CA LYS A 6 -3.58 -8.12 -19.69
C LYS A 6 -4.45 -7.49 -18.59
N VAL A 7 -5.08 -8.30 -17.74
CA VAL A 7 -5.87 -7.81 -16.59
C VAL A 7 -4.96 -7.19 -15.53
N ALA A 8 -3.81 -7.78 -15.25
CA ALA A 8 -2.82 -7.22 -14.33
C ALA A 8 -2.30 -5.87 -14.84
N ASP A 9 -2.00 -5.76 -16.13
CA ASP A 9 -1.59 -4.52 -16.78
C ASP A 9 -2.69 -3.46 -16.66
N PHE A 10 -3.95 -3.80 -16.98
CA PHE A 10 -5.07 -2.85 -16.82
C PHE A 10 -5.27 -2.39 -15.37
N CYS A 11 -5.15 -3.30 -14.40
CA CYS A 11 -5.23 -2.95 -12.98
C CYS A 11 -4.11 -1.98 -12.58
N TRP A 12 -2.88 -2.28 -13.02
CA TRP A 12 -1.72 -1.45 -12.77
C TRP A 12 -1.83 -0.07 -13.41
N GLU A 13 -2.34 0.00 -14.64
CA GLU A 13 -2.59 1.26 -15.36
C GLU A 13 -3.69 2.10 -14.71
N GLY A 14 -4.71 1.46 -14.13
CA GLY A 14 -5.75 2.11 -13.33
C GLY A 14 -5.19 2.70 -12.02
N LEU A 15 -4.45 1.89 -11.26
CA LEU A 15 -3.83 2.30 -10.00
C LEU A 15 -2.79 3.42 -10.18
N THR A 16 -2.00 3.37 -11.25
CA THR A 16 -1.01 4.41 -11.55
C THR A 16 -1.60 5.64 -12.26
N LEU A 17 -2.94 5.67 -12.45
CA LEU A 17 -3.65 6.70 -13.22
C LEU A 17 -2.97 6.99 -14.56
N LYS A 18 -2.52 5.95 -15.28
CA LYS A 18 -1.66 6.11 -16.46
C LYS A 18 -2.30 7.01 -17.52
N HIS A 19 -3.61 6.88 -17.71
CA HIS A 19 -4.38 7.58 -18.75
C HIS A 19 -5.10 8.85 -18.28
N ILE A 20 -5.09 9.14 -16.98
CA ILE A 20 -5.81 10.28 -16.39
C ILE A 20 -4.78 11.30 -15.88
N SER A 21 -4.82 12.51 -16.45
CA SER A 21 -3.92 13.61 -16.08
C SER A 21 -4.67 14.84 -15.54
N ASP A 22 -5.98 14.73 -15.34
CA ASP A 22 -6.77 15.83 -14.81
C ASP A 22 -6.36 16.11 -13.36
N ARG A 23 -5.87 17.33 -13.11
CA ARG A 23 -5.43 17.76 -11.77
C ARG A 23 -6.56 17.68 -10.75
N GLY A 24 -7.82 17.85 -11.16
CA GLY A 24 -8.99 17.74 -10.29
C GLY A 24 -9.20 16.34 -9.73
N ILE A 25 -8.71 15.30 -10.41
CA ILE A 25 -8.82 13.88 -9.99
C ILE A 25 -7.52 13.39 -9.36
N VAL A 26 -6.37 13.82 -9.89
CA VAL A 26 -5.06 13.36 -9.42
C VAL A 26 -4.76 13.84 -7.99
N ILE A 27 -5.13 15.07 -7.63
CA ILE A 27 -4.91 15.62 -6.28
C ILE A 27 -5.68 14.84 -5.19
N PRO A 28 -7.02 14.63 -5.30
CA PRO A 28 -7.74 13.86 -4.29
C PRO A 28 -7.27 12.39 -4.23
N TYR A 29 -6.86 11.80 -5.36
CA TYR A 29 -6.28 10.47 -5.38
C TYR A 29 -4.92 10.42 -4.66
N LEU A 30 -4.07 11.42 -4.84
CA LEU A 30 -2.80 11.51 -4.11
C LEU A 30 -3.05 11.65 -2.61
N LEU A 31 -4.02 12.47 -2.21
CA LEU A 31 -4.39 12.64 -0.81
C LEU A 31 -4.91 11.34 -0.20
N PHE A 32 -5.70 10.57 -0.95
CA PHE A 32 -6.11 9.22 -0.58
C PHE A 32 -4.90 8.28 -0.40
N LEU A 33 -3.93 8.28 -1.33
CA LEU A 33 -2.72 7.48 -1.20
C LEU A 33 -1.89 7.87 0.03
N ILE A 34 -1.76 9.16 0.33
CA ILE A 34 -1.07 9.64 1.54
C ILE A 34 -1.77 9.11 2.80
N MET A 35 -3.10 9.21 2.85
CA MET A 35 -3.87 8.65 3.97
C MET A 35 -3.70 7.13 4.08
N GLY A 36 -3.65 6.42 2.96
CA GLY A 36 -3.34 4.99 2.91
C GLY A 36 -1.98 4.67 3.53
N VAL A 37 -0.93 5.39 3.14
CA VAL A 37 0.42 5.23 3.71
C VAL A 37 0.44 5.50 5.21
N ILE A 38 -0.23 6.58 5.67
CA ILE A 38 -0.32 6.91 7.11
C ILE A 38 -1.03 5.78 7.87
N PHE A 39 -2.11 5.23 7.31
CA PHE A 39 -2.84 4.13 7.91
C PHE A 39 -2.00 2.84 7.98
N GLU A 40 -1.25 2.51 6.92
CA GLU A 40 -0.34 1.36 6.93
C GLU A 40 0.79 1.53 7.95
N LEU A 41 1.35 2.74 8.11
CA LEU A 41 2.33 3.05 9.15
C LEU A 41 1.74 2.87 10.56
N PHE A 42 0.49 3.29 10.76
CA PHE A 42 -0.22 3.07 12.02
C PHE A 42 -0.38 1.56 12.32
N LEU A 43 -0.73 0.75 11.32
CA LEU A 43 -0.80 -0.71 11.49
C LEU A 43 0.57 -1.33 11.79
N LEU A 44 1.65 -0.86 11.16
CA LEU A 44 3.01 -1.31 11.47
C LEU A 44 3.39 -0.99 12.92
N ALA A 45 3.04 0.21 13.40
CA ALA A 45 3.25 0.57 14.80
C ALA A 45 2.46 -0.36 15.75
N LEU A 46 1.21 -0.68 15.42
CA LEU A 46 0.42 -1.64 16.19
C LEU A 46 1.05 -3.03 16.21
N VAL A 47 1.60 -3.51 15.08
CA VAL A 47 2.33 -4.79 15.01
C VAL A 47 3.54 -4.80 15.94
N ILE A 48 4.30 -3.70 16.01
CA ILE A 48 5.45 -3.58 16.91
C ILE A 48 4.98 -3.60 18.37
N ILE A 49 3.91 -2.86 18.68
CA ILE A 49 3.32 -2.81 20.03
C ILE A 49 2.82 -4.21 20.44
N SER A 50 2.10 -4.91 19.56
CA SER A 50 1.63 -6.27 19.85
C SER A 50 2.78 -7.26 20.00
N ALA A 51 3.84 -7.15 19.19
CA ALA A 51 5.03 -7.98 19.34
C ALA A 51 5.72 -7.75 20.70
N TYR A 52 5.80 -6.49 21.15
CA TYR A 52 6.32 -6.14 22.48
C TYR A 52 5.47 -6.75 23.59
N PHE A 53 4.14 -6.68 23.48
CA PHE A 53 3.23 -7.31 24.44
C PHE A 53 3.38 -8.82 24.48
N PHE A 54 3.48 -9.50 23.32
CA PHE A 54 3.69 -10.94 23.27
C PHE A 54 4.98 -11.37 23.96
N HIS A 55 6.03 -10.57 23.84
CA HIS A 55 7.29 -10.81 24.55
C HIS A 55 7.16 -10.65 26.07
N ILE A 56 6.36 -9.71 26.57
CA ILE A 56 6.16 -9.51 28.01
C ILE A 56 5.30 -10.62 28.63
N PHE A 57 4.26 -11.03 27.91
CA PHE A 57 3.26 -11.96 28.42
C PHE A 57 3.54 -13.43 28.07
N ASP A 58 4.72 -13.74 27.51
CA ASP A 58 5.12 -15.07 27.03
C ASP A 58 4.06 -15.74 26.14
N TYR A 59 3.35 -14.92 25.36
CA TYR A 59 2.29 -15.38 24.47
C TYR A 59 2.88 -15.75 23.11
N GLN A 60 2.58 -16.96 22.62
CA GLN A 60 3.00 -17.39 21.29
C GLN A 60 1.95 -16.98 20.25
N PRO A 61 2.27 -16.06 19.32
CA PRO A 61 1.35 -15.68 18.26
C PRO A 61 1.12 -16.83 17.27
N ASP A 62 -0.10 -16.90 16.76
CA ASP A 62 -0.52 -17.89 15.76
C ASP A 62 0.07 -17.59 14.37
N ILE A 63 0.11 -18.60 13.50
CA ILE A 63 0.56 -18.50 12.10
C ILE A 63 -0.20 -17.39 11.37
N SER A 64 -1.49 -17.20 11.67
CA SER A 64 -2.32 -16.14 11.12
C SER A 64 -1.76 -14.72 11.39
N TYR A 65 -1.12 -14.50 12.53
CA TYR A 65 -0.48 -13.24 12.88
C TYR A 65 0.72 -12.95 11.95
N PHE A 66 1.58 -13.95 11.72
CA PHE A 66 2.72 -13.81 10.82
C PHE A 66 2.31 -13.59 9.36
N VAL A 67 1.28 -14.30 8.89
CA VAL A 67 0.70 -14.10 7.56
C VAL A 67 0.17 -12.67 7.41
N SER A 68 -0.49 -12.15 8.44
CA SER A 68 -1.02 -10.77 8.44
C SER A 68 0.10 -9.72 8.32
N ILE A 69 1.23 -9.93 9.01
CA ILE A 69 2.42 -9.07 8.85
C ILE A 69 2.93 -9.11 7.41
N GLY A 70 3.03 -10.30 6.82
CA GLY A 70 3.46 -10.45 5.42
C GLY A 70 2.56 -9.69 4.44
N ILE A 71 1.23 -9.78 4.62
CA ILE A 71 0.25 -9.04 3.82
C ILE A 71 0.42 -7.54 4.01
N LEU A 72 0.57 -7.06 5.24
CA LEU A 72 0.75 -5.64 5.54
C LEU A 72 2.00 -5.08 4.85
N VAL A 73 3.13 -5.79 4.90
CA VAL A 73 4.37 -5.38 4.23
C VAL A 73 4.19 -5.35 2.71
N PHE A 74 3.53 -6.36 2.13
CA PHE A 74 3.26 -6.40 0.69
C PHE A 74 2.36 -5.25 0.23
N MET A 75 1.30 -4.95 0.99
CA MET A 75 0.43 -3.80 0.74
C MET A 75 1.21 -2.49 0.81
N PHE A 76 2.00 -2.29 1.87
CA PHE A 76 2.81 -1.09 2.05
C PHE A 76 3.77 -0.83 0.89
N LEU A 77 4.48 -1.87 0.44
CA LEU A 77 5.38 -1.77 -0.73
C LEU A 77 4.61 -1.39 -2.00
N SER A 78 3.44 -1.99 -2.23
CA SER A 78 2.60 -1.70 -3.39
C SER A 78 2.07 -0.26 -3.35
N THR A 79 1.59 0.20 -2.20
CA THR A 79 1.09 1.56 -1.99
C THR A 79 2.19 2.60 -2.24
N ILE A 80 3.41 2.36 -1.76
CA ILE A 80 4.57 3.23 -2.03
C ILE A 80 4.91 3.28 -3.53
N GLN A 81 4.92 2.15 -4.23
CA GLN A 81 5.19 2.12 -5.67
C GLN A 81 4.15 2.91 -6.48
N ILE A 82 2.87 2.79 -6.11
CA ILE A 82 1.78 3.55 -6.73
C ILE A 82 1.95 5.04 -6.44
N PHE A 83 2.21 5.40 -5.18
CA PHE A 83 2.44 6.78 -4.76
C PHE A 83 3.58 7.45 -5.53
N MET A 84 4.75 6.80 -5.63
CA MET A 84 5.88 7.32 -6.40
C MET A 84 5.54 7.48 -7.89
N SER A 85 4.76 6.56 -8.46
CA SER A 85 4.36 6.60 -9.87
C SER A 85 3.40 7.77 -10.16
N VAL A 86 2.49 8.05 -9.23
CA VAL A 86 1.51 9.14 -9.32
C VAL A 86 2.16 10.50 -9.05
N GLN A 87 3.05 10.61 -8.06
CA GLN A 87 3.77 11.86 -7.78
C GLN A 87 4.60 12.35 -8.97
N LYS A 88 5.25 11.45 -9.70
CA LYS A 88 6.02 11.78 -10.92
C LYS A 88 5.16 12.44 -12.00
N LYS A 89 3.84 12.22 -12.03
CA LYS A 89 2.92 12.86 -12.99
C LYS A 89 2.53 14.28 -12.59
N ILE A 90 2.63 14.63 -11.30
CA ILE A 90 2.26 15.96 -10.80
C ILE A 90 3.40 16.96 -11.02
N LYS A 91 4.65 16.49 -11.03
CA LYS A 91 5.81 17.36 -11.28
C LYS A 91 5.76 17.83 -12.75
N PRO A 92 5.64 19.15 -13.03
CA PRO A 92 5.73 19.65 -14.39
C PRO A 92 7.10 19.28 -14.95
N ARG A 93 7.13 18.74 -16.18
CA ARG A 93 8.34 18.79 -17.01
C ARG A 93 8.74 20.24 -17.22
#